data_AF-A0A924N252-F1
#
_entry.id   AF-A0A924N252-F1
#
_cell.length_a   1.000
_cell.length_b   1.000
_cell.length_c   1.000
_cell.angle_alpha   90.00
_cell.angle_beta   90.00
_cell.angle_gamma   90.00
#
_symmetry.space_group_name_H-M   'P 1'
#
loop_
_entity.id
_entity.type
_entity.pdbx_description
1 polymer ?
#
loop_
_entity_poly.entity_id
_entity_poly.type
_entity_poly.pdbx_seq_one_letter_code
_entity_poly.pdbx_strand_id
1 'polypeptide(L)'
;MADEIPGASDRARLREKALSRWDNEGGASRQGPQEGSPAEEAGPDREPQITNTELVQLRVRVIALENLMIALLAEGSDRQAEVVRDMAAYISPRPGFTHHPLTIHAAAHMIDLVQRAAHFSSRADPDG
;
A
#
# COMPACT_ATOMS: atom_id res chain seq x y z
N MET A 1 25.60 -2.50 -27.98
CA MET A 1 24.44 -3.41 -27.94
C MET A 1 23.34 -2.66 -27.23
N ALA A 2 22.26 -2.32 -27.95
CA ALA A 2 21.21 -1.46 -27.43
C ALA A 2 20.29 -2.25 -26.50
N ASP A 3 20.11 -1.74 -25.29
CA ASP A 3 19.12 -2.19 -24.31
C ASP A 3 17.73 -1.82 -24.88
N GLU A 4 17.02 -2.81 -25.42
CA GLU A 4 15.71 -2.62 -26.03
C GLU A 4 14.71 -2.20 -24.96
N ILE A 5 14.20 -0.98 -25.06
CA ILE A 5 13.10 -0.50 -24.22
C ILE A 5 11.92 -1.47 -24.42
N PRO A 6 11.43 -2.14 -23.36
CA PRO A 6 10.33 -3.10 -23.50
C PRO A 6 9.12 -2.38 -24.10
N GLY A 7 8.58 -2.95 -25.17
CA GLY A 7 7.46 -2.37 -25.89
C GLY A 7 6.23 -2.23 -24.99
N ALA A 8 5.26 -1.40 -25.39
CA ALA A 8 4.02 -1.21 -24.65
C ALA A 8 3.29 -2.55 -24.34
N SER A 9 3.46 -3.55 -25.20
CA SER A 9 2.94 -4.92 -25.04
C SER A 9 3.63 -5.68 -23.88
N ASP A 10 4.94 -5.54 -23.75
CA ASP A 10 5.70 -6.20 -22.67
C ASP A 10 5.36 -5.59 -21.31
N ARG A 11 5.17 -4.26 -21.26
CA ARG A 11 4.70 -3.57 -20.04
C ARG A 11 3.29 -3.98 -19.66
N ALA A 12 2.39 -4.18 -20.62
CA ALA A 12 1.03 -4.65 -20.38
C ALA A 12 1.04 -6.07 -19.79
N ARG A 13 1.84 -6.97 -20.37
CA ARG A 13 1.98 -8.35 -19.91
C ARG A 13 2.63 -8.45 -18.52
N LEU A 14 3.62 -7.60 -18.23
CA LEU A 14 4.23 -7.49 -16.90
C LEU A 14 3.24 -6.97 -15.86
N ARG A 15 2.40 -5.99 -16.21
CA ARG A 15 1.35 -5.47 -15.35
C ARG A 15 0.28 -6.52 -15.06
N GLU A 16 -0.20 -7.22 -16.08
CA GLU A 16 -1.19 -8.29 -15.93
C GLU A 16 -0.66 -9.42 -15.04
N LYS A 17 0.60 -9.80 -15.22
CA LYS A 17 1.27 -10.78 -14.36
C LYS A 17 1.41 -10.28 -12.92
N ALA A 18 1.73 -9.00 -12.70
CA ALA A 18 1.81 -8.42 -11.36
C ALA A 18 0.44 -8.37 -10.67
N LEU A 19 -0.62 -8.00 -11.39
CA LEU A 19 -1.99 -7.96 -10.88
C LEU A 19 -2.53 -9.37 -10.58
N SER A 20 -2.32 -10.33 -11.49
CA SER A 20 -2.73 -11.72 -11.28
C SER A 20 -2.06 -12.34 -10.06
N ARG A 21 -0.78 -11.99 -9.79
CA ARG A 21 -0.07 -12.41 -8.58
C ARG A 21 -0.67 -11.77 -7.33
N TRP A 22 -1.03 -10.50 -7.40
CA TRP A 22 -1.67 -9.81 -6.28
C TRP A 22 -3.02 -10.43 -5.93
N ASP A 23 -3.85 -10.73 -6.94
CA ASP A 23 -5.18 -11.32 -6.76
C ASP A 23 -5.12 -12.75 -6.22
N ASN A 24 -4.12 -13.54 -6.62
CA ASN A 24 -3.99 -14.94 -6.22
C ASN A 24 -3.25 -15.14 -4.88
N GLU A 25 -2.32 -14.26 -4.51
CA GLU A 25 -1.41 -14.45 -3.36
C GLU A 25 -1.56 -13.36 -2.28
N GLY A 26 -2.47 -12.40 -2.44
CA GLY A 26 -2.67 -11.29 -1.50
C GLY A 26 -1.42 -10.43 -1.29
N GLY A 27 -0.48 -10.42 -2.26
CA GLY A 27 0.79 -9.71 -2.18
C GLY A 27 1.84 -10.33 -1.24
N ALA A 28 1.56 -11.50 -0.64
CA ALA A 28 2.43 -12.16 0.31
C ALA A 28 2.92 -13.50 -0.24
N SER A 29 4.02 -13.51 -1.01
CA SER A 29 4.81 -14.73 -1.16
C SER A 29 6.31 -14.53 -1.28
N ARG A 30 6.96 -15.46 -0.59
CA ARG A 30 8.36 -15.56 -0.18
C ARG A 30 9.20 -16.17 -1.31
N GLN A 31 9.50 -15.40 -2.34
CA GLN A 31 10.53 -15.79 -3.31
C GLN A 31 11.47 -14.62 -3.56
N GLY A 32 12.43 -14.45 -2.65
CA GLY A 32 13.77 -14.04 -3.07
C GLY A 32 14.45 -15.22 -3.77
N PRO A 33 15.53 -15.00 -4.54
CA PRO A 33 16.21 -16.06 -5.29
C PRO A 33 16.63 -17.17 -4.33
N GLN A 34 15.93 -18.30 -4.37
CA GLN A 34 16.24 -19.47 -3.57
C GLN A 34 17.18 -20.35 -4.39
N GLU A 35 18.46 -19.97 -4.44
CA GLU A 35 19.52 -20.90 -4.80
C GLU A 35 20.18 -21.38 -3.50
N GLY A 36 19.73 -22.55 -3.03
CA GLY A 36 20.50 -23.42 -2.16
C GLY A 36 20.36 -23.20 -0.65
N SER A 37 19.29 -23.70 -0.03
CA SER A 37 19.35 -24.26 1.34
C SER A 37 18.22 -25.27 1.55
N PRO A 38 18.49 -26.40 2.21
CA PRO A 38 17.53 -27.49 2.32
C PRO A 38 16.38 -27.09 3.24
N ALA A 39 15.18 -27.49 2.82
CA ALA A 39 13.95 -27.34 3.57
C ALA A 39 14.03 -28.10 4.90
N GLU A 40 14.31 -27.39 5.98
CA GLU A 40 13.94 -27.84 7.32
C GLU A 40 12.57 -27.23 7.67
N GLU A 41 11.56 -28.09 7.57
CA GLU A 41 10.31 -28.12 8.33
C GLU A 41 9.91 -26.82 9.06
N ALA A 42 9.30 -25.89 8.33
CA ALA A 42 8.53 -24.82 8.93
C ALA A 42 7.05 -25.24 8.95
N GLY A 43 6.56 -25.64 10.13
CA GLY A 43 5.13 -25.85 10.36
C GLY A 43 4.30 -24.60 10.02
N PRO A 44 3.00 -24.76 9.73
CA PRO A 44 2.15 -23.71 9.16
C PRO A 44 1.90 -22.49 10.06
N ASP A 45 2.28 -22.53 11.35
CA ASP A 45 1.92 -21.52 12.36
C ASP A 45 3.08 -20.62 12.82
N ARG A 46 4.26 -20.66 12.19
CA ARG A 46 5.36 -19.78 12.60
C ARG A 46 5.28 -18.45 11.89
N GLU A 47 4.52 -17.51 12.47
CA GLU A 47 4.58 -16.09 12.07
C GLU A 47 6.06 -15.67 12.02
N PRO A 48 6.55 -15.14 10.88
CA PRO A 48 7.94 -14.74 10.77
C PRO A 48 8.23 -13.65 11.79
N GLN A 49 9.17 -13.91 12.69
CA GLN A 49 9.61 -12.94 13.67
C GLN A 49 10.30 -11.78 12.95
N ILE A 50 9.64 -10.62 12.90
CA ILE A 50 10.20 -9.42 12.28
C ILE A 50 11.32 -8.90 13.18
N THR A 51 12.53 -8.81 12.63
CA THR A 51 13.69 -8.23 13.31
C THR A 51 13.57 -6.71 13.39
N ASN A 52 14.30 -6.08 14.33
CA ASN A 52 14.31 -4.62 14.45
C ASN A 52 14.74 -3.91 13.16
N THR A 53 15.70 -4.48 12.42
CA THR A 53 16.14 -3.94 11.14
C THR A 53 15.02 -3.98 10.09
N GLU A 54 14.30 -5.10 10.01
CA GLU A 54 13.15 -5.24 9.11
C GLU A 54 12.01 -4.29 9.50
N LEU A 55 11.77 -4.07 10.80
CA LEU A 55 10.78 -3.12 11.29
C LEU A 55 11.14 -1.67 10.91
N VAL A 56 12.41 -1.29 11.03
CA VAL A 56 12.89 0.02 10.57
C VAL A 56 12.71 0.18 9.07
N GLN A 57 13.06 -0.84 8.28
CA GLN A 57 12.85 -0.81 6.84
C GLN A 57 11.37 -0.72 6.46
N LEU A 58 10.51 -1.46 7.15
CA LEU A 58 9.06 -1.42 6.95
C LEU A 58 8.53 -0.01 7.27
N ARG A 59 8.98 0.60 8.37
CA ARG A 59 8.62 1.97 8.73
C ARG A 59 9.02 2.97 7.64
N VAL A 60 10.24 2.88 7.11
CA VAL A 60 10.69 3.75 6.00
C VAL A 60 9.80 3.57 4.77
N ARG A 61 9.45 2.32 4.43
CA ARG A 61 8.56 2.03 3.30
C ARG A 61 7.15 2.58 3.52
N VAL A 62 6.58 2.45 4.72
CA VAL A 62 5.26 2.99 5.06
C VAL A 62 5.26 4.51 4.95
N ILE A 63 6.29 5.19 5.48
CA ILE A 63 6.42 6.65 5.35
C ILE A 63 6.47 7.06 3.87
N ALA A 64 7.21 6.33 3.04
CA ALA A 64 7.28 6.61 1.60
C ALA A 64 5.91 6.42 0.93
N LEU A 65 5.19 5.33 1.25
CA LEU A 65 3.87 5.05 0.71
C LEU A 65 2.83 6.11 1.14
N GLU A 66 2.86 6.56 2.38
CA GLU A 66 1.98 7.64 2.86
C GLU A 66 2.20 8.93 2.07
N ASN A 67 3.45 9.33 1.86
CA ASN A 67 3.77 10.53 1.09
C ASN A 67 3.37 10.40 -0.39
N LEU A 68 3.54 9.21 -0.98
CA LEU A 68 3.07 8.94 -2.34
C LEU A 68 1.54 9.01 -2.43
N MET A 69 0.82 8.46 -1.46
CA MET A 69 -0.63 8.55 -1.41
C MET A 69 -1.11 9.99 -1.28
N ILE A 70 -0.45 10.81 -0.46
CA ILE A 70 -0.75 12.25 -0.35
C ILE A 70 -0.57 12.95 -1.70
N ALA A 71 0.56 12.71 -2.38
CA ALA A 71 0.81 13.30 -3.69
C ALA A 71 -0.25 12.89 -4.73
N LEU A 72 -0.60 11.60 -4.76
CA LEU A 72 -1.63 11.08 -5.67
C LEU A 72 -3.03 11.62 -5.36
N LEU A 73 -3.37 11.82 -4.09
CA LEU A 73 -4.65 12.39 -3.67
C LEU A 73 -4.71 13.90 -3.89
N ALA A 74 -3.59 14.61 -3.81
CA ALA A 74 -3.52 16.06 -4.02
C ALA A 74 -3.82 16.42 -5.49
N GLU A 75 -3.34 15.61 -6.43
CA GLU A 75 -3.65 15.71 -7.87
C GLU A 75 -4.98 15.02 -8.25
N GLY A 76 -5.63 14.37 -7.28
CA GLY A 76 -6.87 13.64 -7.48
C GLY A 76 -8.09 14.54 -7.50
N SER A 77 -9.18 14.05 -8.09
CA SER A 77 -10.49 14.70 -8.01
C SER A 77 -11.08 14.64 -6.60
N ASP A 78 -11.97 15.58 -6.27
CA ASP A 78 -12.76 15.56 -5.03
C ASP A 78 -13.49 14.23 -4.82
N ARG A 79 -13.93 13.60 -5.92
CA ARG A 79 -14.58 12.29 -5.89
C ARG A 79 -13.64 11.19 -5.37
N GLN A 80 -12.35 11.22 -5.72
CA GLN A 80 -11.38 10.26 -5.19
C GLN A 80 -11.16 10.47 -3.69
N ALA A 81 -11.13 11.73 -3.23
CA ALA A 81 -11.08 12.03 -1.80
C ALA A 81 -12.33 11.54 -1.04
N GLU A 82 -13.53 11.69 -1.61
CA GLU A 82 -14.76 11.13 -1.06
C GLU A 82 -14.71 9.61 -0.93
N VAL A 83 -14.26 8.89 -1.95
CA VAL A 83 -14.16 7.42 -1.91
C VAL A 83 -13.24 6.96 -0.77
N VAL A 84 -12.14 7.67 -0.50
CA VAL A 84 -11.27 7.36 0.64
C VAL A 84 -11.99 7.59 1.97
N ARG A 85 -12.76 8.68 2.10
CA ARG A 85 -13.57 8.95 3.31
C ARG A 85 -14.64 7.88 3.52
N ASP A 86 -15.32 7.46 2.46
CA ASP A 86 -16.32 6.39 2.49
C ASP A 86 -15.69 5.06 2.93
N MET A 87 -14.50 4.74 2.42
CA MET A 87 -13.75 3.54 2.82
C MET A 87 -13.31 3.60 4.29
N ALA A 88 -12.85 4.77 4.76
CA ALA A 88 -12.51 4.98 6.17
C ALA A 88 -13.74 4.78 7.08
N ALA A 89 -14.90 5.29 6.68
CA ALA A 89 -16.16 5.08 7.40
C ALA A 89 -16.59 3.60 7.38
N TYR A 90 -16.36 2.89 6.28
CA TYR A 90 -16.71 1.48 6.14
C TYR A 90 -15.92 0.56 7.09
N ILE A 91 -14.62 0.82 7.26
CA ILE A 91 -13.74 0.02 8.14
C ILE A 91 -13.79 0.47 9.62
N SER A 92 -14.41 1.63 9.89
CA SER A 92 -14.63 2.11 11.24
C SER A 92 -15.64 1.21 11.99
N PRO A 93 -15.52 1.07 13.32
CA PRO A 93 -16.46 0.26 14.09
C PRO A 93 -17.89 0.74 13.93
N ARG A 94 -18.80 -0.19 13.62
CA ARG A 94 -20.23 0.10 13.57
C ARG A 94 -20.85 0.04 14.97
N PRO A 95 -21.86 0.87 15.28
CA PRO A 95 -22.59 0.77 16.54
C PRO A 95 -23.07 -0.68 16.76
N GLY A 96 -22.77 -1.24 17.93
CA GLY A 96 -23.15 -2.62 18.29
C GLY A 96 -22.14 -3.72 17.91
N PHE A 97 -21.01 -3.39 17.28
CA PHE A 97 -19.93 -4.35 16.99
C PHE A 97 -18.69 -4.11 17.87
N THR A 98 -17.92 -5.17 18.11
CA THR A 98 -16.68 -5.09 18.89
C THR A 98 -15.69 -4.15 18.20
N HIS A 99 -15.23 -3.14 18.94
CA HIS A 99 -14.26 -2.17 18.44
C HIS A 99 -12.89 -2.85 18.31
N HIS A 100 -12.34 -2.87 17.09
CA HIS A 100 -10.95 -3.30 16.90
C HIS A 100 -10.05 -2.05 16.87
N PRO A 101 -9.20 -1.82 17.88
CA PRO A 101 -8.39 -0.60 17.98
C PRO A 101 -7.60 -0.29 16.69
N LEU A 102 -7.08 -1.32 16.02
CA LEU A 102 -6.31 -1.14 14.78
C LEU A 102 -7.16 -0.60 13.62
N THR A 103 -8.44 -0.96 13.50
CA THR A 103 -9.28 -0.45 12.39
C THR A 103 -9.72 0.98 12.63
N ILE A 104 -9.87 1.40 13.89
CA ILE A 104 -10.07 2.81 14.27
C ILE A 104 -8.85 3.64 13.85
N HIS A 105 -7.65 3.18 14.20
CA HIS A 105 -6.42 3.89 13.84
C HIS A 105 -6.25 3.95 12.32
N ALA A 106 -6.50 2.85 11.60
CA ALA A 106 -6.43 2.82 10.14
C ALA A 106 -7.40 3.83 9.50
N ALA A 107 -8.66 3.87 9.95
CA ALA A 107 -9.64 4.85 9.45
C ALA A 107 -9.18 6.30 9.71
N ALA A 108 -8.68 6.58 10.91
CA ALA A 108 -8.16 7.91 11.24
C ALA A 108 -6.98 8.30 10.34
N HIS A 109 -6.04 7.39 10.07
CA HIS A 109 -4.93 7.62 9.16
C HIS A 109 -5.40 7.91 7.73
N MET A 110 -6.43 7.21 7.23
CA MET A 110 -6.99 7.48 5.90
C MET A 110 -7.57 8.90 5.79
N ILE A 111 -8.25 9.38 6.84
CA ILE A 111 -8.77 10.74 6.89
C ILE A 111 -7.64 11.77 6.92
N ASP A 112 -6.59 11.54 7.71
CA ASP A 112 -5.40 12.42 7.78
C ASP A 112 -4.72 12.58 6.40
N LEU A 113 -4.57 11.47 5.66
CA LEU A 113 -3.98 11.51 4.31
C LEU A 113 -4.77 12.43 3.37
N VAL A 114 -6.11 12.36 3.39
CA VAL A 114 -6.97 13.21 2.56
C VAL A 114 -6.85 14.69 2.97
N GLN A 115 -6.81 14.99 4.26
CA GLN A 115 -6.65 16.36 4.76
C GLN A 115 -5.31 16.96 4.36
N ARG A 116 -4.23 16.18 4.50
CA ARG A 116 -2.87 16.59 4.11
C ARG A 116 -2.74 16.77 2.60
N ALA A 117 -3.39 15.93 1.81
CA ALA A 117 -3.45 16.08 0.36
C ALA A 117 -4.13 17.40 -0.06
N ALA A 118 -5.26 17.75 0.56
CA ALA A 118 -5.96 19.00 0.29
C ALA A 118 -5.10 20.25 0.60
N HIS A 119 -4.28 20.20 1.65
CA HIS A 119 -3.33 21.27 1.94
C HIS A 119 -2.18 21.37 0.92
N PHE A 120 -1.78 20.24 0.33
CA PHE A 120 -0.72 20.21 -0.68
C PHE A 120 -1.22 20.74 -2.03
N SER A 121 -2.46 20.39 -2.42
CA SER A 121 -3.09 20.93 -3.64
C SER A 121 -3.34 22.43 -3.53
N SER A 122 -3.81 22.92 -2.38
CA SER A 122 -4.00 24.37 -2.15
C SER A 122 -2.69 25.16 -2.17
N ARG A 123 -1.54 24.51 -2.00
CA ARG A 123 -0.22 25.13 -2.06
C ARG A 123 0.42 25.06 -3.45
N ALA A 124 -0.03 24.12 -4.27
CA ALA A 124 0.41 23.98 -5.66
C ALA A 124 -0.29 24.98 -6.60
N ASP A 125 -1.34 25.65 -6.14
CA ASP A 125 -2.08 26.67 -6.90
C ASP A 125 -1.88 28.09 -6.33
N PRO A 126 -0.76 28.78 -6.65
CA PRO A 126 -0.53 30.14 -6.20
C PRO A 126 -1.19 31.24 -7.06
N ASP A 127 -1.87 30.91 -8.18
CA ASP A 127 -2.39 31.90 -9.15
C ASP A 127 -3.75 31.52 -9.81
N GLY A 128 -4.56 30.64 -9.18
CA GLY A 128 -5.92 30.30 -9.62
C GLY A 128 -6.99 31.33 -9.29
#